data_AF-A0A2K1KFM2-F1
#
_entry.id   AF-A0A2K1KFM2-F1
#
_cell.length_a   1.000
_cell.length_b   1.000
_cell.length_c   1.000
_cell.angle_alpha   90.00
_cell.angle_beta   90.00
_cell.angle_gamma   90.00
#
_symmetry.space_group_name_H-M   'P 1'
#
loop_
_entity.id
_entity.type
_entity.pdbx_description
1 polymer ?
#
loop_
_entity_poly.entity_id
_entity_poly.type
_entity_poly.pdbx_seq_one_letter_code
_entity_poly.pdbx_strand_id
1 'polypeptide(L)'
;MHWKNIALTHERVMQHPEGVQILHAAYLFVGRTIMKDGASLAEADHTTINDNEDRLALMLVTESGPLNDFEPHALFLPMSLKCSEDRVRSNRSNSCSSVFRNISALVDCVGWEKFRLWGKL
;
A
#
# COMPACT_ATOMS: atom_id res chain seq x y z
N MET A 1 -17.17 -13.57 16.65
CA MET A 1 -16.60 -14.93 16.56
C MET A 1 -15.44 -14.91 15.57
N HIS A 2 -14.19 -14.87 16.05
CA HIS A 2 -13.00 -14.88 15.22
C HIS A 2 -12.44 -16.30 15.16
N TRP A 3 -12.60 -16.97 14.02
CA TRP A 3 -11.89 -18.22 13.77
C TRP A 3 -10.51 -17.86 13.20
N LYS A 4 -9.49 -17.84 14.07
CA LYS A 4 -8.10 -17.84 13.60
C LYS A 4 -7.76 -19.28 13.26
N ASN A 5 -7.63 -19.61 11.97
CA ASN A 5 -7.15 -20.92 11.56
C ASN A 5 -5.62 -20.95 11.57
N ILE A 6 -5.09 -21.31 12.74
CA ILE A 6 -3.65 -21.38 12.99
C ILE A 6 -2.98 -22.40 12.06
N ALA A 7 -3.66 -23.51 11.72
CA ALA A 7 -3.11 -24.51 10.82
C ALA A 7 -2.86 -23.94 9.41
N LEU A 8 -3.84 -23.21 8.85
CA LEU A 8 -3.68 -22.53 7.56
C LEU A 8 -2.63 -21.40 7.62
N THR A 9 -2.59 -20.63 8.72
CA THR A 9 -1.56 -19.60 8.89
C THR A 9 -0.16 -20.22 8.94
N HIS A 10 0.00 -21.35 9.63
CA HIS A 10 1.27 -22.04 9.69
C HIS A 10 1.69 -22.56 8.31
N GLU A 11 0.77 -23.28 7.62
CA GLU A 11 1.01 -23.84 6.29
C GLU A 11 1.34 -22.77 5.23
N ARG A 12 0.58 -21.67 5.19
CA ARG A 12 0.65 -20.69 4.09
C ARG A 12 1.57 -19.50 4.36
N VAL A 13 1.86 -19.20 5.62
CA VAL A 13 2.61 -18.00 6.01
C VAL A 13 3.89 -18.37 6.76
N MET A 14 3.79 -19.14 7.85
CA MET A 14 4.97 -19.40 8.70
C MET A 14 6.01 -20.31 8.03
N GLN A 15 5.57 -21.24 7.17
CA GLN A 15 6.46 -22.07 6.36
C GLN A 15 7.11 -21.33 5.19
N HIS A 16 6.65 -20.10 4.89
CA HIS A 16 7.08 -19.28 3.76
C HIS A 16 7.63 -17.93 4.26
N PRO A 17 8.80 -17.91 4.93
CA PRO A 17 9.37 -16.69 5.50
C PRO A 17 9.63 -15.60 4.46
N GLU A 18 9.90 -15.97 3.20
CA GLU A 18 10.02 -15.05 2.07
C GLU A 18 8.74 -14.25 1.82
N GLY A 19 7.57 -14.86 1.98
CA GLY A 19 6.28 -14.18 1.84
C GLY A 19 6.07 -13.13 2.94
N VAL A 20 6.50 -13.44 4.16
CA VAL A 20 6.45 -12.49 5.29
C VAL A 20 7.39 -11.31 5.05
N GLN A 21 8.59 -11.55 4.51
CA GLN A 21 9.52 -10.48 4.16
C GLN A 21 8.98 -9.58 3.04
N ILE A 22 8.37 -10.16 2.01
CA ILE A 22 7.71 -9.39 0.94
C ILE A 22 6.57 -8.55 1.50
N LEU A 23 5.75 -9.11 2.39
CA LEU A 23 4.65 -8.37 3.02
C LEU A 23 5.17 -7.20 3.86
N HIS A 24 6.22 -7.42 4.65
CA HIS A 24 6.87 -6.37 5.43
C HIS A 24 7.47 -5.28 4.52
N ALA A 25 8.09 -5.66 3.40
CA ALA A 25 8.58 -4.70 2.41
C ALA A 25 7.42 -3.90 1.78
N ALA A 26 6.31 -4.53 1.41
CA ALA A 26 5.14 -3.82 0.88
C ALA A 26 4.56 -2.83 1.91
N TYR A 27 4.46 -3.23 3.18
CA TYR A 27 4.03 -2.37 4.28
C TYR A 27 4.92 -1.12 4.41
N LEU A 28 6.24 -1.31 4.47
CA LEU A 28 7.19 -0.20 4.56
C LEU A 28 7.15 0.71 3.31
N PHE A 29 6.95 0.14 2.11
CA PHE A 29 6.84 0.92 0.87
C PHE A 29 5.62 1.85 0.87
N VAL A 30 4.45 1.31 1.23
CA VAL A 30 3.22 2.10 1.30
C VAL A 30 3.34 3.16 2.40
N GLY A 31 3.83 2.79 3.58
CA GLY A 31 4.06 3.73 4.69
C GLY A 31 4.96 4.91 4.28
N ARG A 32 6.10 4.63 3.64
CA ARG A 32 7.01 5.67 3.14
C ARG A 32 6.38 6.57 2.09
N THR A 33 5.57 6.02 1.19
CA THR A 33 4.86 6.80 0.17
C THR A 33 3.85 7.74 0.81
N ILE A 34 3.06 7.25 1.78
CA ILE A 34 2.09 8.06 2.51
C ILE A 34 2.80 9.17 3.29
N MET A 35 3.94 8.88 3.93
CA MET A 35 4.72 9.91 4.64
C MET A 35 5.31 10.95 3.70
N LYS A 36 5.77 10.54 2.52
CA LYS A 36 6.33 11.45 1.50
C LYS A 36 5.27 12.38 0.94
N ASP A 37 4.08 11.85 0.65
CA ASP A 37 2.98 12.58 0.01
C ASP A 37 1.93 13.08 1.02
N GLY A 38 2.27 13.10 2.32
CA GLY A 38 1.35 13.47 3.40
C GLY A 38 0.78 14.89 3.26
N ALA A 39 1.56 15.83 2.73
CA ALA A 39 1.08 17.18 2.42
C ALA A 39 -0.02 17.16 1.35
N SER A 40 0.15 16.35 0.31
CA SER A 40 -0.84 16.17 -0.77
C SER A 40 -2.14 15.54 -0.25
N LEU A 41 -2.07 14.68 0.77
CA LEU A 41 -3.25 14.08 1.41
C LEU A 41 -4.05 15.10 2.24
N ALA A 42 -3.37 16.07 2.85
CA ALA A 42 -4.03 17.15 3.59
C ALA A 42 -4.74 18.15 2.66
N GLU A 43 -4.24 18.32 1.44
CA GLU A 43 -4.84 19.18 0.40
C GLU A 43 -5.91 18.48 -0.44
N ALA A 44 -6.06 17.17 -0.30
CA ALA A 44 -7.05 16.40 -1.05
C ALA A 44 -8.49 16.74 -0.63
N ASP A 45 -9.42 16.60 -1.58
CA ASP A 45 -10.83 16.79 -1.32
C ASP A 45 -11.41 15.57 -0.60
N HIS A 46 -11.80 15.77 0.66
CA HIS A 46 -12.47 14.77 1.50
C HIS A 46 -13.96 15.05 1.66
N THR A 47 -14.54 15.94 0.85
CA THR A 47 -15.94 16.33 1.00
C THR A 47 -16.89 15.21 0.60
N THR A 48 -17.88 14.99 1.45
CA THR A 48 -19.00 14.09 1.23
C THR A 48 -20.30 14.86 1.50
N ILE A 49 -21.38 14.16 1.84
CA ILE A 49 -22.67 14.79 2.17
C ILE A 49 -22.69 15.26 3.63
N ASN A 50 -21.74 14.81 4.47
CA ASN A 50 -21.75 15.05 5.91
C ASN A 50 -20.50 15.78 6.39
N ASP A 51 -20.62 17.11 6.48
CA ASP A 51 -19.53 18.02 6.90
C ASP A 51 -18.86 17.63 8.23
N ASN A 52 -19.59 16.99 9.15
CA ASN A 52 -19.02 16.54 10.43
C ASN A 52 -18.09 15.34 10.26
N GLU A 53 -18.44 14.39 9.40
CA GLU A 53 -17.59 13.24 9.08
C GLU A 53 -16.40 13.67 8.23
N ASP A 54 -16.58 14.64 7.32
CA ASP A 54 -15.50 15.18 6.51
C ASP A 54 -14.44 15.88 7.37
N ARG A 55 -14.89 16.68 8.35
CA ARG A 55 -13.98 17.33 9.30
C ARG A 55 -13.23 16.31 10.15
N LEU A 56 -13.91 15.23 10.59
CA LEU A 56 -13.26 14.15 11.33
C LEU A 56 -12.27 13.38 10.45
N ALA A 57 -12.60 13.11 9.18
CA ALA A 57 -11.72 12.43 8.23
C ALA A 57 -10.46 13.25 7.96
N LEU A 58 -10.59 14.56 7.72
CA LEU A 58 -9.45 15.44 7.53
C LEU A 58 -8.57 15.51 8.80
N MET A 59 -9.19 15.61 9.99
CA MET A 59 -8.46 15.55 11.25
C MET A 59 -7.71 14.22 11.39
N LEU A 60 -8.32 13.08 11.07
CA LEU A 60 -7.64 11.78 11.13
C LEU A 60 -6.51 11.69 10.10
N VAL A 61 -6.70 12.11 8.85
CA VAL A 61 -5.64 12.06 7.83
C VAL A 61 -4.43 12.93 8.22
N THR A 62 -4.67 14.05 8.90
CA THR A 62 -3.62 15.00 9.33
C THR A 62 -3.00 14.67 10.70
N GLU A 63 -3.79 14.25 11.68
CA GLU A 63 -3.38 13.94 13.06
C GLU A 63 -2.92 12.48 13.22
N SER A 64 -3.60 11.54 12.57
CA SER A 64 -3.26 10.10 12.52
C SER A 64 -2.45 9.71 11.30
N GLY A 65 -1.84 10.69 10.62
CA GLY A 65 -0.82 10.40 9.61
C GLY A 65 0.18 9.37 10.18
N PRO A 66 0.74 8.47 9.35
CA PRO A 66 1.71 7.43 9.78
C PRO A 66 3.03 7.99 10.36
N LEU A 67 3.04 9.25 10.80
CA LEU A 67 4.19 10.04 11.17
C LEU A 67 4.65 9.87 12.62
N ASN A 68 3.77 9.47 13.56
CA ASN A 68 4.17 9.40 14.98
C ASN A 68 4.75 8.05 15.40
N ASP A 69 4.31 6.93 14.80
CA ASP A 69 4.72 5.57 15.21
C ASP A 69 5.66 4.87 14.22
N PHE A 70 5.93 5.43 13.04
CA PHE A 70 6.97 4.89 12.17
C PHE A 70 8.34 5.24 12.75
N GLU A 71 9.03 4.24 13.30
CA GLU A 71 10.40 4.41 13.73
C GLU A 71 11.24 4.96 12.56
N PRO A 72 12.02 6.04 12.77
CA PRO A 72 12.86 6.64 11.73
C PRO A 72 13.74 5.60 11.04
N HIS A 73 14.20 4.59 11.78
CA HIS A 73 15.10 3.54 11.32
C HIS A 73 14.51 2.63 10.23
N ALA A 74 13.20 2.40 10.21
CA ALA A 74 12.55 1.59 9.19
C ALA A 74 12.43 2.31 7.82
N LEU A 75 12.47 3.65 7.83
CA LEU A 75 12.39 4.50 6.65
C LEU A 75 13.71 4.64 5.89
N PHE A 76 14.85 4.41 6.57
CA PHE A 76 16.20 4.46 5.99
C PHE A 76 16.61 3.19 5.25
N LEU A 77 15.78 2.14 5.25
CA LEU A 77 16.04 0.96 4.44
C LEU A 77 16.04 1.36 2.96
N PRO A 78 17.12 1.10 2.20
CA PRO A 78 17.15 1.32 0.76
C PRO A 78 16.28 0.25 0.12
N MET A 79 14.97 0.49 0.11
CA MET A 79 14.07 -0.35 -0.65
C MET A 79 14.22 0.04 -2.12
N SER A 80 15.15 -0.63 -2.79
CA SER A 80 15.31 -0.59 -4.24
C SER A 80 14.16 -1.35 -4.93
N LEU A 81 12.92 -0.97 -4.64
CA LEU A 81 11.87 -1.22 -5.61
C LEU A 81 12.31 -0.47 -6.86
N LYS A 82 12.52 -1.20 -7.96
CA LYS A 82 12.90 -0.68 -9.30
C LYS A 82 11.96 0.41 -9.84
N CYS A 83 10.97 0.82 -9.04
CA CYS A 83 10.09 1.94 -9.26
C CYS A 83 10.67 3.29 -8.76
N SER A 84 11.60 3.30 -7.78
CA SER A 84 11.97 4.51 -7.02
C SER A 84 12.90 5.49 -7.72
N GLU A 85 14.06 5.13 -8.30
CA GLU A 85 15.04 6.20 -8.67
C GLU A 85 15.79 6.06 -10.02
N ASP A 86 15.91 4.90 -10.67
CA ASP A 86 16.80 4.75 -11.84
C ASP A 86 16.13 4.95 -13.22
N ARG A 87 15.13 5.83 -13.35
CA ARG A 87 14.43 6.08 -14.63
C ARG A 87 14.39 7.52 -15.12
N VAL A 88 15.17 8.43 -14.54
CA VAL A 88 15.32 9.78 -15.13
C VAL A 88 16.33 9.78 -16.28
N ARG A 89 17.17 8.73 -16.44
CA ARG A 89 18.33 8.75 -17.36
C ARG A 89 18.36 7.75 -18.50
N SER A 90 17.42 6.80 -18.61
CA SER A 90 17.41 5.87 -19.75
C SER A 90 16.06 5.78 -20.43
N ASN A 91 16.08 5.94 -21.75
CA ASN A 91 14.97 5.99 -22.69
C ASN A 91 14.24 4.63 -22.86
N ARG A 92 14.13 3.82 -21.80
CA ARG A 92 13.51 2.49 -21.82
C ARG A 92 12.33 2.47 -20.85
N SER A 93 11.22 3.00 -21.36
CA SER A 93 9.91 3.09 -20.70
C SER A 93 9.30 1.70 -20.45
N ASN A 94 9.78 1.00 -19.43
CA ASN A 94 8.97 0.03 -18.69
C ASN A 94 8.61 0.71 -17.37
N SER A 95 7.67 1.66 -17.44
CA SER A 95 7.19 2.36 -16.25
C SER A 95 6.49 1.36 -15.34
N CYS A 96 6.74 1.45 -14.03
CA CYS A 96 6.04 0.67 -12.99
C CYS A 96 4.51 0.65 -13.23
N SER A 97 3.97 1.81 -13.62
CA SER A 97 2.57 2.00 -14.01
C SER A 97 2.08 1.05 -15.12
N SER A 98 2.90 0.79 -16.16
CA SER A 98 2.51 -0.13 -17.24
C SER A 98 2.36 -1.57 -16.77
N VAL A 99 3.21 -2.01 -15.83
CA VAL A 99 3.14 -3.35 -15.21
C VAL A 99 1.88 -3.45 -14.34
N PHE A 100 1.62 -2.44 -13.51
CA PHE A 100 0.41 -2.41 -12.68
C PHE A 100 -0.88 -2.37 -13.52
N ARG A 101 -0.88 -1.69 -14.67
CA ARG A 101 -2.02 -1.71 -15.59
C ARG A 101 -2.30 -3.13 -16.12
N ASN A 102 -1.24 -3.87 -16.47
CA ASN A 102 -1.39 -5.26 -16.91
C ASN A 102 -1.86 -6.17 -15.78
N ILE A 103 -1.38 -5.96 -14.53
CA ILE A 103 -1.86 -6.69 -13.36
C ILE A 103 -3.36 -6.40 -13.13
N SER A 104 -3.79 -5.14 -13.22
CA SER A 104 -5.20 -4.78 -13.08
C SER A 104 -6.09 -5.49 -14.10
N ALA A 105 -5.64 -5.59 -15.35
CA ALA A 105 -6.35 -6.33 -16.40
C ALA A 105 -6.39 -7.85 -16.14
N LEU A 106 -5.38 -8.42 -15.47
CA LEU A 106 -5.42 -9.82 -15.04
C LEU A 106 -6.41 -10.04 -13.89
N VAL A 107 -6.52 -9.09 -12.96
CA VAL A 107 -7.48 -9.15 -11.85
C VAL A 107 -8.92 -9.14 -12.37
N ASP A 108 -9.19 -8.51 -13.52
CA ASP A 108 -10.51 -8.56 -14.17
C ASP A 108 -10.95 -9.98 -14.56
N CYS A 109 -10.01 -10.91 -14.76
CA CYS A 109 -10.29 -12.30 -15.06
C CYS A 109 -10.63 -13.15 -13.82
N VAL A 110 -10.54 -12.60 -12.60
CA VAL A 110 -10.86 -13.32 -11.36
C VAL A 110 -12.38 -13.38 -11.16
N GLY A 111 -12.93 -14.59 -11.22
CA GLY A 111 -14.38 -14.81 -11.13
C GLY A 111 -15.00 -14.57 -9.74
N TRP A 112 -14.20 -14.63 -8.67
CA TRP A 112 -14.72 -14.35 -7.33
C TRP A 112 -14.63 -12.85 -7.01
N GLU A 113 -15.79 -12.23 -6.88
CA GLU A 113 -15.94 -10.78 -6.79
C GLU A 113 -15.19 -10.15 -5.61
N LYS A 114 -15.14 -10.83 -4.46
CA LYS A 114 -14.38 -10.33 -3.30
C LYS A 114 -12.87 -10.25 -3.62
N PHE A 115 -12.31 -11.27 -4.26
CA PHE A 115 -10.90 -11.24 -4.66
C PHE A 115 -10.64 -10.22 -5.76
N ARG A 116 -11.56 -10.07 -6.71
CA ARG A 116 -11.44 -9.03 -7.74
C ARG A 116 -11.44 -7.63 -7.13
N LEU A 117 -12.30 -7.37 -6.14
CA LEU A 117 -12.35 -6.09 -5.43
C LEU A 117 -11.04 -5.81 -4.71
N TRP A 118 -10.59 -6.73 -3.85
CA TRP A 118 -9.34 -6.56 -3.07
C TRP A 118 -8.07 -6.59 -3.94
N GLY A 119 -8.11 -7.20 -5.12
CA GLY A 119 -6.97 -7.19 -6.04
C GLY A 119 -6.88 -5.92 -6.89
N LYS A 120 -7.96 -5.15 -7.00
CA LYS A 120 -7.97 -3.84 -7.67
C LYS A 120 -7.63 -2.69 -6.73
N LEU A 121 -7.99 -2.83 -5.46
CA LEU A 121 -7.57 -1.93 -4.39
C LEU A 121 -6.05 -1.99 -4.21
#